data_AF-A0A0E3NI90-F1
#
_entry.id   AF-A0A0E3NI90-F1
#
_cell.length_a   1.000
_cell.length_b   1.000
_cell.length_c   1.000
_cell.angle_alpha   90.00
_cell.angle_beta   90.00
_cell.angle_gamma   90.00
#
_symmetry.space_group_name_H-M   'P 1'
#
loop_
_entity.id
_entity.type
_entity.pdbx_description
1 polymer ?
#
loop_
_entity_poly.entity_id
_entity_poly.type
_entity_poly.pdbx_seq_one_letter_code
_entity_poly.pdbx_strand_id
1 'polypeptide(L)'
;MHGYECKRCGLCDIAKICEAGDKYGFKVFVIPGSSFVKKIFKEYRPRACLGVACYNELAEDMQEVSFVPVQGVLLLRDGCFNTEANVEEIIRKMEMCNV
;
A
#
# COMPACT_ATOMS: atom_id res chain seq x y z
N MET A 1 13.26 9.10 -4.84
CA MET A 1 12.24 9.71 -3.96
C MET A 1 10.92 9.04 -4.26
N HIS A 2 10.37 8.32 -3.29
CA HIS A 2 9.31 7.32 -3.50
C HIS A 2 7.94 7.75 -2.99
N GLY A 3 7.76 9.02 -2.69
CA GLY A 3 6.54 9.57 -2.08
C GLY A 3 6.83 10.20 -0.72
N TYR A 4 5.81 10.20 0.14
CA TYR A 4 5.87 10.67 1.52
C TYR A 4 6.46 9.60 2.45
N GLU A 5 7.12 10.05 3.51
CA GLU A 5 7.73 9.19 4.52
C GLU A 5 6.96 9.28 5.84
N CYS A 6 6.47 8.13 6.34
CA CYS A 6 5.88 8.08 7.66
C CYS A 6 6.96 8.17 8.73
N LYS A 7 6.91 9.21 9.56
CA LYS A 7 7.81 9.39 10.72
C LYS A 7 7.44 8.53 11.93
N ARG A 8 6.43 7.65 11.81
CA ARG A 8 5.90 6.81 12.90
C ARG A 8 5.54 7.59 14.17
N CYS A 9 4.90 8.75 13.98
CA CYS A 9 4.50 9.61 15.10
C CYS A 9 3.25 9.13 15.87
N GLY A 10 2.55 8.10 15.37
CA GLY A 10 1.34 7.56 16.00
C GLY A 10 0.07 8.41 15.82
N LEU A 11 0.14 9.51 15.07
CA LEU A 11 -1.00 10.43 14.87
C LEU A 11 -2.03 9.94 13.83
N CYS A 12 -1.69 8.93 13.04
CA CYS A 12 -2.57 8.32 12.05
C CYS A 12 -2.27 6.82 11.91
N ASP A 13 -3.14 6.10 11.21
CA ASP A 13 -3.03 4.66 11.10
C ASP A 13 -1.85 4.17 10.24
N ILE A 14 -1.23 5.04 9.46
CA ILE A 14 -0.06 4.69 8.64
C ILE A 14 1.07 4.11 9.50
N ALA A 15 1.27 4.61 10.72
CA ALA A 15 2.29 4.07 11.62
C ALA A 15 2.04 2.59 11.94
N LYS A 16 0.79 2.22 12.23
CA LYS A 16 0.38 0.82 12.47
C LYS A 16 0.58 -0.05 11.24
N ILE A 17 0.27 0.47 10.05
CA ILE A 17 0.48 -0.22 8.78
C ILE A 17 1.97 -0.45 8.53
N CYS A 18 2.83 0.53 8.83
CA CYS A 18 4.28 0.38 8.72
C CYS A 18 4.83 -0.67 9.70
N GLU A 19 4.37 -0.68 10.95
CA GLU A 19 4.76 -1.69 11.95
C GLU A 19 4.33 -3.10 11.53
N ALA A 20 3.11 -3.26 11.03
CA ALA A 20 2.67 -4.53 10.45
C ALA A 20 3.47 -4.91 9.21
N GLY A 21 3.81 -3.94 8.36
CA GLY A 21 4.64 -4.15 7.19
C GLY A 21 6.01 -4.71 7.57
N ASP A 22 6.68 -4.11 8.56
CA ASP A 22 7.96 -4.64 9.09
C ASP A 22 7.81 -6.07 9.61
N LYS A 23 6.72 -6.35 10.34
CA LYS A 23 6.44 -7.67 10.92
C LYS A 23 6.25 -8.76 9.85
N TYR A 24 5.57 -8.45 8.74
CA TYR A 24 5.25 -9.41 7.68
C TYR A 24 6.15 -9.30 6.45
N GLY A 25 7.24 -8.51 6.51
CA GLY A 25 8.22 -8.40 5.42
C GLY A 25 7.78 -7.53 4.24
N PHE A 26 6.82 -6.63 4.44
CA PHE A 26 6.41 -5.64 3.44
C PHE A 26 7.17 -4.33 3.61
N LYS A 27 7.66 -3.78 2.48
CA LYS A 27 8.12 -2.40 2.43
C LYS A 27 6.94 -1.49 2.07
N VAL A 28 6.56 -0.60 2.99
CA VAL A 28 5.40 0.29 2.85
C VAL A 28 5.83 1.61 2.20
N PHE A 29 5.07 2.07 1.20
CA PHE A 29 5.26 3.34 0.52
C PHE A 29 3.96 4.15 0.57
N VAL A 30 4.05 5.44 0.91
CA VAL A 30 2.93 6.38 0.82
C VAL A 30 3.17 7.28 -0.38
N ILE A 31 2.40 7.11 -1.45
CA ILE A 31 2.65 7.78 -2.72
C ILE A 31 1.56 8.81 -3.04
N PRO A 32 1.90 9.95 -3.69
CA PRO A 32 0.91 10.95 -4.08
C PRO A 32 0.07 10.53 -5.29
N GLY A 33 0.42 9.44 -5.97
CA GLY A 33 -0.33 8.89 -7.09
C GLY A 33 0.42 7.80 -7.85
N SER A 34 -0.29 7.14 -8.77
CA SER A 34 0.11 5.93 -9.51
C SER A 34 1.43 6.04 -10.27
N SER A 35 1.83 7.24 -10.69
CA SER A 35 3.11 7.46 -11.41
C SER A 35 4.36 7.01 -10.63
N PHE A 36 4.24 6.83 -9.31
CA PHE A 36 5.32 6.34 -8.46
C PHE A 36 5.43 4.80 -8.45
N VAL A 37 4.35 4.08 -8.76
CA VAL A 37 4.30 2.61 -8.73
C VAL A 37 5.37 2.02 -9.66
N LYS A 38 5.46 2.48 -10.92
CA LYS A 38 6.53 2.06 -11.87
C LYS A 38 7.93 2.25 -11.32
N LYS A 39 8.19 3.39 -10.66
CA LYS A 39 9.52 3.72 -10.12
C LYS A 39 9.88 2.77 -8.99
N ILE A 40 8.95 2.52 -8.07
CA ILE A 40 9.12 1.59 -6.96
C ILE A 40 9.35 0.18 -7.49
N PHE A 41 8.55 -0.30 -8.44
CA PHE A 41 8.71 -1.64 -9.03
C PHE A 41 10.05 -1.82 -9.74
N LYS A 42 10.50 -0.80 -10.48
CA LYS A 42 11.80 -0.85 -11.18
C LYS A 42 12.98 -0.93 -10.20
N GLU A 43 12.90 -0.21 -9.08
CA GLU A 43 13.97 -0.16 -8.07
C GLU A 43 13.99 -1.42 -7.18
N TYR A 44 12.82 -1.81 -6.64
CA TYR A 44 12.73 -2.86 -5.62
C TYR A 44 12.45 -4.25 -6.16
N ARG A 45 11.90 -4.37 -7.37
CA ARG A 45 11.54 -5.65 -8.01
C ARG A 45 10.81 -6.60 -7.04
N PRO A 46 9.68 -6.15 -6.45
CA PRO A 46 8.99 -6.93 -5.43
C PRO A 46 8.43 -8.23 -6.02
N ARG A 47 8.28 -9.26 -5.16
CA ARG A 47 7.68 -10.55 -5.56
C ARG A 47 6.15 -10.53 -5.56
N ALA A 48 5.54 -9.59 -4.84
CA ALA A 48 4.10 -9.39 -4.72
C ALA A 48 3.82 -7.94 -4.28
N CYS A 49 2.58 -7.48 -4.43
CA CYS A 49 2.16 -6.14 -4.06
C CYS A 49 0.78 -6.13 -3.37
N LEU A 50 0.60 -5.24 -2.40
CA LEU A 50 -0.68 -4.94 -1.76
C LEU A 50 -0.97 -3.45 -1.96
N GLY A 51 -1.96 -3.13 -2.79
CA GLY A 51 -2.42 -1.77 -3.04
C GLY A 51 -3.51 -1.35 -2.06
N VAL A 52 -3.49 -0.08 -1.66
CA VAL A 52 -4.55 0.55 -0.85
C VAL A 52 -4.87 1.90 -1.49
N ALA A 53 -6.03 2.03 -2.13
CA ALA A 53 -6.40 3.23 -2.86
C ALA A 53 -7.92 3.32 -3.09
N CYS A 54 -8.37 4.41 -3.71
CA CYS A 54 -9.75 4.54 -4.17
C CYS A 54 -10.01 3.56 -5.33
N TYR A 55 -11.27 3.30 -5.64
CA TYR A 55 -11.63 2.26 -6.63
C TYR A 55 -10.90 2.41 -7.98
N ASN A 56 -10.88 3.62 -8.54
CA ASN A 56 -10.30 3.86 -9.86
C ASN A 56 -8.78 3.69 -9.86
N GLU A 57 -8.09 4.32 -8.90
CA GLU A 57 -6.62 4.21 -8.78
C GLU A 57 -6.20 2.77 -8.48
N LEU A 58 -6.91 2.09 -7.59
CA LEU A 58 -6.59 0.71 -7.24
C LEU A 58 -6.74 -0.23 -8.44
N ALA A 59 -7.80 -0.06 -9.24
CA ALA A 59 -8.00 -0.85 -10.44
C ALA A 59 -6.89 -0.62 -11.49
N GLU A 60 -6.54 0.65 -11.73
CA GLU A 60 -5.47 1.02 -12.67
C GLU A 60 -4.11 0.48 -12.21
N ASP A 61 -3.75 0.69 -10.95
CA ASP A 61 -2.49 0.24 -10.37
C ASP A 61 -2.37 -1.29 -10.40
N MET A 62 -3.43 -2.01 -10.00
CA MET A 62 -3.44 -3.46 -10.01
C MET A 62 -3.31 -4.03 -11.42
N GLN A 63 -3.96 -3.41 -12.42
CA GLN A 63 -3.81 -3.80 -13.81
C GLN A 63 -2.37 -3.57 -14.29
N GLU A 64 -1.79 -2.43 -13.95
CA GLU A 64 -0.43 -2.05 -14.35
C GLU A 64 0.63 -3.01 -13.81
N VAL A 65 0.46 -3.48 -12.57
CA VAL A 65 1.43 -4.37 -11.89
C VAL A 65 1.06 -5.85 -11.94
N SER A 66 0.09 -6.22 -12.78
CA SER A 66 -0.46 -7.58 -12.88
C SER A 66 0.54 -8.68 -13.27
N PHE A 67 1.78 -8.31 -13.58
CA PHE A 67 2.90 -9.24 -13.79
C PHE A 67 3.46 -9.83 -12.48
N VAL A 68 3.03 -9.35 -11.31
CA VAL A 68 3.24 -10.00 -10.01
C VAL A 68 1.89 -10.26 -9.32
N PRO A 69 1.80 -11.20 -8.36
CA PRO A 69 0.63 -11.34 -7.50
C PRO A 69 0.31 -10.00 -6.83
N VAL A 70 -0.91 -9.52 -7.03
CA VAL A 70 -1.38 -8.25 -6.49
C VAL A 70 -2.68 -8.44 -5.73
N GLN A 71 -2.75 -7.84 -4.54
CA GLN A 71 -3.96 -7.71 -3.75
C GLN A 71 -4.31 -6.24 -3.59
N GLY A 72 -5.59 -5.95 -3.38
CA GLY A 72 -6.09 -4.60 -3.15
C GLY A 72 -6.97 -4.50 -1.90
N VAL A 73 -6.91 -3.36 -1.22
CA VAL A 73 -7.89 -2.93 -0.20
C VAL A 73 -8.45 -1.58 -0.63
N LEU A 74 -9.76 -1.49 -0.72
CA LEU A 74 -10.44 -0.23 -1.00
C LEU A 74 -10.43 0.65 0.26
N LEU A 75 -10.32 1.95 0.04
CA LEU A 75 -10.57 2.93 1.09
C LEU A 75 -12.03 2.85 1.54
N LEU A 76 -12.25 3.04 2.84
CA LEU A 76 -13.59 3.18 3.42
C LEU A 76 -14.16 4.57 3.11
N ARG A 77 -13.28 5.58 3.02
CA ARG A 77 -13.61 6.94 2.60
C ARG A 77 -12.53 7.44 1.65
N ASP A 78 -12.93 7.69 0.41
CA ASP A 78 -12.07 8.25 -0.63
C ASP A 78 -11.76 9.74 -0.41
N GLY A 79 -10.69 10.21 -1.06
CA GLY A 79 -10.25 11.60 -1.08
C GLY A 79 -8.79 11.76 -0.68
N CYS A 80 -8.15 12.83 -1.13
CA CYS A 80 -6.76 13.13 -0.77
C CYS A 80 -6.62 13.72 0.65
N PHE A 81 -7.74 14.01 1.33
CA PHE A 81 -7.80 14.54 2.68
C PHE A 81 -8.77 13.72 3.52
N ASN A 82 -8.38 13.44 4.78
CA ASN A 82 -9.17 12.68 5.74
C ASN A 82 -9.66 11.32 5.21
N THR A 83 -8.79 10.66 4.46
CA THR A 83 -8.98 9.34 3.90
C THR A 83 -9.06 8.30 5.01
N GLU A 84 -9.94 7.31 4.87
CA GLU A 84 -10.08 6.22 5.86
C GLU A 84 -9.85 4.87 5.20
N ALA A 85 -9.08 4.00 5.84
CA ALA A 85 -8.78 2.65 5.36
C ALA A 85 -9.05 1.63 6.47
N ASN A 86 -9.48 0.43 6.09
CA ASN A 86 -9.64 -0.67 7.04
C ASN A 86 -8.26 -1.27 7.38
N VAL A 87 -7.66 -0.79 8.47
CA VAL A 87 -6.33 -1.22 8.92
C VAL A 87 -6.27 -2.72 9.20
N GLU A 88 -7.33 -3.28 9.80
CA GLU A 88 -7.38 -4.71 10.10
C GLU A 88 -7.38 -5.56 8.84
N GLU A 89 -8.11 -5.14 7.79
CA GLU A 89 -8.10 -5.81 6.50
C GLU A 89 -6.72 -5.78 5.83
N ILE A 90 -6.04 -4.62 5.88
CA ILE A 90 -4.69 -4.46 5.34
C ILE A 90 -3.72 -5.42 6.04
N ILE A 91 -3.75 -5.45 7.38
CA ILE A 91 -2.87 -6.32 8.18
C ILE A 91 -3.17 -7.80 7.91
N ARG A 92 -4.45 -8.17 7.83
CA ARG A 92 -4.87 -9.55 7.53
C ARG A 92 -4.36 -10.00 6.15
N LYS A 93 -4.39 -9.12 5.14
CA LYS A 93 -3.86 -9.45 3.81
C LYS A 93 -2.35 -9.63 3.83
N MET A 94 -1.62 -8.79 4.58
CA MET A 94 -0.18 -8.98 4.77
C MET A 94 0.12 -10.34 5.42
N GLU A 95 -0.64 -10.74 6.43
CA GLU A 95 -0.51 -12.04 7.08
C GLU A 95 -0.75 -13.21 6.12
N MET A 96 -1.77 -13.10 5.26
CA MET A 96 -2.10 -14.14 4.27
C MET A 96 -1.03 -14.31 3.18
N CYS A 97 -0.16 -13.32 2.96
CA CYS A 97 0.93 -13.39 1.98
C CYS A 97 2.17 -14.15 2.50
N ASN A 98 2.16 -14.59 3.75
CA ASN A 98 3.24 -15.36 4.35
C ASN A 98 3.12 -16.86 3.94
N VAL A 99 3.58 -17.16 2.72
CA VAL A 99 3.80 -18.53 2.20
C VAL A 99 5.27 -18.83 2.03
#